data_AF-A0A2E5K0L8-F1
#
_entry.id   AF-A0A2E5K0L8-F1
#
_cell.length_a   1.000
_cell.length_b   1.000
_cell.length_c   1.000
_cell.angle_alpha   90.00
_cell.angle_beta   90.00
_cell.angle_gamma   90.00
#
_symmetry.space_group_name_H-M   'P 1'
#
loop_
_entity.id
_entity.type
_entity.pdbx_description
1 polymer ?
#
loop_
_entity_poly.entity_id
_entity_poly.type
_entity_poly.pdbx_seq_one_letter_code
_entity_poly.pdbx_strand_id
1 'polypeptide(L)'
;MVWQSHFKLILVLVILSCCFSLAGAENTDWNEATALAVLASDTEKKARACQALAVVGGPESVPTLAVLLNDEGLASYARTALEVIDDPAAGAALRSALPNLDGRLLTGVITSLGVRGDTEAVPALRELVGNSNRSIAGSALVALARIGTEDSMATVVAALNQGPEELRIAAAHAVLFKAEQLMKSGNADQARELGQAVSKAVLPDHILQAASAVGTN
;
A
#
# COMPACT_ATOMS: atom_id res chain seq x y z
N MET A 1 -1.70 -65.76 33.86
CA MET A 1 -1.67 -65.25 32.47
C MET A 1 -2.82 -64.26 32.21
N VAL A 2 -3.04 -63.28 33.10
CA VAL A 2 -4.17 -62.32 33.03
C VAL A 2 -3.70 -60.85 33.15
N TRP A 3 -2.44 -60.62 33.54
CA TRP A 3 -1.90 -59.28 33.79
C TRP A 3 -1.46 -58.51 32.52
N GLN A 4 -1.28 -59.20 31.39
CA GLN A 4 -0.90 -58.54 30.12
C GLN A 4 -2.08 -57.96 29.32
N SER A 5 -3.32 -58.32 29.69
CA SER A 5 -4.52 -57.92 28.95
C SER A 5 -5.09 -56.57 29.41
N HIS A 6 -4.92 -56.22 30.69
CA HIS A 6 -5.43 -54.96 31.24
C HIS A 6 -4.54 -53.75 30.92
N PHE A 7 -3.23 -53.96 30.74
CA PHE A 7 -2.29 -52.88 30.37
C PHE A 7 -2.52 -52.40 28.92
N LYS A 8 -2.98 -53.29 28.03
CA LYS A 8 -3.32 -52.94 26.65
C LYS A 8 -4.64 -52.16 26.54
N LEU A 9 -5.61 -52.40 27.43
CA LEU A 9 -6.90 -51.67 27.40
C LEU A 9 -6.77 -50.23 27.93
N ILE A 10 -5.89 -49.98 28.89
CA ILE A 10 -5.69 -48.62 29.45
C ILE A 10 -4.87 -47.75 28.49
N LEU A 11 -3.93 -48.34 27.74
CA LEU A 11 -3.13 -47.61 26.74
C LEU A 11 -3.96 -47.11 25.54
N VAL A 12 -5.03 -47.83 25.17
CA VAL A 12 -5.91 -47.45 24.05
C VAL A 12 -6.89 -46.33 24.43
N LEU A 13 -7.31 -46.25 25.70
CA LEU A 13 -8.22 -45.20 26.17
C LEU A 13 -7.55 -43.82 26.35
N VAL A 14 -6.24 -43.78 26.64
CA VAL A 14 -5.50 -42.51 26.76
C VAL A 14 -5.14 -41.93 25.38
N ILE A 15 -4.94 -42.78 24.37
CA ILE A 15 -4.66 -42.35 22.99
C ILE A 15 -5.94 -41.83 22.30
N LEU A 16 -7.14 -42.31 22.68
CA LEU A 16 -8.40 -41.81 22.13
C LEU A 16 -8.80 -40.43 22.68
N SER A 17 -8.25 -40.01 23.83
CA SER A 17 -8.46 -38.67 24.38
C SER A 17 -7.42 -37.64 23.92
N CYS A 18 -6.36 -38.06 23.22
CA CYS A 18 -5.24 -37.19 22.84
C CYS A 18 -5.20 -36.83 21.35
N CYS A 19 -6.24 -37.21 20.58
CA CYS A 19 -6.34 -36.91 19.15
C CYS A 19 -7.54 -36.03 18.77
N PHE A 20 -8.31 -35.50 19.73
CA PHE A 20 -9.39 -34.55 19.45
C PHE A 20 -9.01 -33.08 19.73
N SER A 21 -7.75 -32.75 19.43
CA SER A 21 -7.34 -31.39 19.13
C SER A 21 -6.43 -31.42 17.92
N LEU A 22 -6.88 -32.15 16.89
CA LEU A 22 -6.45 -31.83 15.53
C LEU A 22 -7.05 -30.46 15.25
N ALA A 23 -6.16 -29.46 15.30
CA ALA A 23 -6.36 -28.10 14.87
C ALA A 23 -7.47 -28.02 13.82
N GLY A 24 -8.63 -27.50 14.25
CA GLY A 24 -9.55 -26.92 13.32
C GLY A 24 -8.80 -25.78 12.65
N ALA A 25 -8.23 -26.05 11.47
CA ALA A 25 -8.22 -25.06 10.42
C ALA A 25 -9.70 -24.81 10.12
N GLU A 26 -10.32 -24.02 11.00
CA GLU A 26 -11.65 -23.49 10.80
C GLU A 26 -11.55 -22.74 9.49
N ASN A 27 -12.16 -23.31 8.46
CA ASN A 27 -12.28 -22.70 7.16
C ASN A 27 -13.28 -21.55 7.38
N THR A 28 -12.78 -20.43 7.91
CA THR A 28 -13.60 -19.26 8.18
C THR A 28 -14.12 -18.80 6.82
N ASP A 29 -15.42 -18.92 6.60
CA ASP A 29 -16.07 -18.32 5.45
C ASP A 29 -15.95 -16.80 5.59
N TRP A 30 -15.00 -16.24 4.86
CA TRP A 30 -14.68 -14.83 4.93
C TRP A 30 -15.76 -14.00 4.22
N ASN A 31 -16.43 -13.17 5.00
CA ASN A 31 -17.24 -12.06 4.54
C ASN A 31 -16.86 -10.82 5.38
N GLU A 32 -17.40 -9.66 5.02
CA GLU A 32 -17.11 -8.41 5.72
C GLU A 32 -17.35 -8.52 7.23
N ALA A 33 -18.50 -9.05 7.65
CA ALA A 33 -18.87 -9.19 9.06
C ALA A 33 -17.96 -10.16 9.83
N THR A 34 -17.64 -11.32 9.25
CA THR A 34 -16.76 -12.31 9.92
C THR A 34 -15.33 -11.79 10.03
N ALA A 35 -14.83 -11.09 9.02
CA ALA A 35 -13.53 -10.45 9.08
C ALA A 35 -13.48 -9.35 10.15
N LEU A 36 -14.52 -8.50 10.23
CA LEU A 36 -14.61 -7.48 11.28
C LEU A 36 -14.69 -8.09 12.69
N ALA A 37 -15.44 -9.18 12.86
CA ALA A 37 -15.50 -9.90 14.13
C ALA A 37 -14.12 -10.44 14.55
N VAL A 38 -13.33 -10.97 13.60
CA VAL A 38 -11.96 -11.41 13.87
C VAL A 38 -11.07 -10.22 14.25
N LEU A 39 -11.21 -9.06 13.62
CA LEU A 39 -10.44 -7.86 14.00
C LEU A 39 -10.75 -7.36 15.40
N ALA A 40 -12.01 -7.50 15.86
CA ALA A 40 -12.42 -7.15 17.22
C ALA A 40 -11.96 -8.16 18.29
N SER A 41 -11.52 -9.36 17.89
CA SER A 41 -11.07 -10.41 18.80
C SER A 41 -9.59 -10.29 19.18
N ASP A 42 -9.18 -10.93 20.27
CA ASP A 42 -7.76 -11.08 20.63
C ASP A 42 -7.18 -12.35 19.98
N THR A 43 -6.99 -12.31 18.66
CA THR A 43 -6.47 -13.45 17.90
C THR A 43 -5.31 -13.07 17.00
N GLU A 44 -4.44 -14.03 16.70
CA GLU A 44 -3.36 -13.87 15.71
C GLU A 44 -3.87 -13.84 14.26
N LYS A 45 -5.18 -14.06 14.04
CA LYS A 45 -5.80 -14.11 12.71
C LYS A 45 -6.08 -12.71 12.13
N LYS A 46 -5.76 -11.62 12.84
CA LYS A 46 -6.04 -10.23 12.39
C LYS A 46 -5.44 -9.89 11.03
N ALA A 47 -4.23 -10.35 10.73
CA ALA A 47 -3.62 -10.15 9.42
C ALA A 47 -4.43 -10.81 8.31
N ARG A 48 -4.90 -12.05 8.51
CA ARG A 48 -5.77 -12.76 7.57
C ARG A 48 -7.13 -12.08 7.41
N ALA A 49 -7.68 -11.54 8.49
CA ALA A 49 -8.92 -10.78 8.42
C ALA A 49 -8.76 -9.50 7.59
N CYS A 50 -7.66 -8.75 7.76
CA CYS A 50 -7.37 -7.60 6.90
C CYS A 50 -7.20 -8.02 5.42
N GLN A 51 -6.52 -9.12 5.15
CA GLN A 51 -6.38 -9.66 3.79
C GLN A 51 -7.73 -10.06 3.19
N ALA A 52 -8.61 -10.66 3.97
CA ALA A 52 -9.97 -10.96 3.55
C ALA A 52 -10.73 -9.68 3.21
N LEU A 53 -10.62 -8.63 4.04
CA LEU A 53 -11.25 -7.33 3.77
C LEU A 53 -10.74 -6.64 2.50
N ALA A 54 -9.55 -6.99 2.00
CA ALA A 54 -9.12 -6.53 0.67
C ALA A 54 -9.92 -7.18 -0.48
N VAL A 55 -10.64 -8.27 -0.22
CA VAL A 55 -11.46 -8.98 -1.22
C VAL A 55 -12.95 -8.72 -1.01
N VAL A 56 -13.39 -8.73 0.25
CA VAL A 56 -14.82 -8.68 0.61
C VAL A 56 -15.22 -7.42 1.39
N GLY A 57 -14.27 -6.55 1.72
CA GLY A 57 -14.53 -5.37 2.54
C GLY A 57 -15.28 -4.29 1.78
N GLY A 58 -16.11 -3.56 2.51
CA GLY A 58 -16.87 -2.42 2.05
C GLY A 58 -16.75 -1.23 3.01
N PRO A 59 -17.70 -0.28 2.94
CA PRO A 59 -17.66 0.94 3.74
C PRO A 59 -17.67 0.67 5.26
N GLU A 60 -18.32 -0.41 5.71
CA GLU A 60 -18.40 -0.77 7.13
C GLU A 60 -17.04 -1.16 7.71
N SER A 61 -16.13 -1.64 6.86
CA SER A 61 -14.77 -2.02 7.26
C SER A 61 -13.83 -0.83 7.44
N VAL A 62 -14.13 0.31 6.82
CA VAL A 62 -13.23 1.47 6.75
C VAL A 62 -12.84 1.99 8.14
N PRO A 63 -13.76 2.21 9.10
CA PRO A 63 -13.38 2.73 10.41
C PRO A 63 -12.41 1.79 11.16
N THR A 64 -12.65 0.48 11.11
CA THR A 64 -11.79 -0.51 11.75
C THR A 64 -10.41 -0.56 11.10
N LEU A 65 -10.35 -0.55 9.77
CA LEU A 65 -9.09 -0.53 9.02
C LEU A 65 -8.30 0.76 9.26
N ALA A 66 -8.98 1.91 9.40
CA ALA A 66 -8.36 3.20 9.66
C ALA A 66 -7.60 3.21 11.00
N VAL A 67 -8.15 2.61 12.05
CA VAL A 67 -7.49 2.49 13.36
C VAL A 67 -6.18 1.69 13.24
N LEU A 68 -6.16 0.65 12.41
CA LEU A 68 -5.02 -0.24 12.23
C LEU A 68 -3.87 0.39 11.43
N LEU A 69 -4.04 1.59 10.87
CA LEU A 69 -2.96 2.30 10.16
C LEU A 69 -1.79 2.70 11.06
N ASN A 70 -2.01 2.79 12.38
CA ASN A 70 -0.98 3.06 13.39
C ASN A 70 -0.32 1.79 13.95
N ASP A 71 -0.80 0.60 13.60
CA ASP A 71 -0.29 -0.67 14.11
C ASP A 71 0.86 -1.17 13.22
N GLU A 72 2.09 -1.26 13.74
CA GLU A 72 3.26 -1.65 12.94
C GLU A 72 3.15 -3.04 12.30
N GLY A 73 2.40 -3.96 12.92
CA GLY A 73 2.19 -5.32 12.41
C GLY A 73 1.05 -5.42 11.41
N LEU A 74 0.03 -4.56 11.53
CA LEU A 74 -1.21 -4.65 10.76
C LEU A 74 -1.39 -3.55 9.71
N ALA A 75 -0.68 -2.42 9.81
CA ALA A 75 -0.86 -1.26 8.94
C ALA A 75 -0.72 -1.59 7.46
N SER A 76 0.22 -2.46 7.09
CA SER A 76 0.37 -2.86 5.68
C SER A 76 -0.82 -3.65 5.16
N TYR A 77 -1.45 -4.49 5.98
CA TYR A 77 -2.65 -5.22 5.56
C TYR A 77 -3.86 -4.30 5.52
N ALA A 78 -3.99 -3.43 6.52
CA ALA A 78 -5.09 -2.49 6.63
C ALA A 78 -5.11 -1.50 5.45
N ARG A 79 -3.96 -0.91 5.11
CA ARG A 79 -3.86 0.02 3.98
C ARG A 79 -4.11 -0.67 2.63
N THR A 80 -3.68 -1.93 2.45
CA THR A 80 -3.96 -2.68 1.21
C THR A 80 -5.44 -2.99 1.06
N ALA A 81 -6.16 -3.28 2.15
CA ALA A 81 -7.62 -3.37 2.08
C ALA A 81 -8.25 -2.01 1.74
N LEU A 82 -7.81 -0.93 2.38
CA LEU A 82 -8.27 0.42 2.07
C LEU A 82 -7.92 0.86 0.64
N GLU A 83 -6.88 0.31 -0.02
CA GLU A 83 -6.56 0.64 -1.41
C GLU A 83 -7.63 0.17 -2.40
N VAL A 84 -8.29 -0.96 -2.11
CA VAL A 84 -9.19 -1.65 -3.05
C VAL A 84 -10.67 -1.48 -2.72
N ILE A 85 -11.01 -1.01 -1.52
CA ILE A 85 -12.40 -0.64 -1.17
C ILE A 85 -12.85 0.53 -2.05
N ASP A 86 -13.85 0.28 -2.88
CA ASP A 86 -14.47 1.26 -3.80
C ASP A 86 -15.48 2.15 -3.07
N ASP A 87 -15.02 2.80 -2.00
CA ASP A 87 -15.79 3.80 -1.26
C ASP A 87 -14.90 5.03 -0.97
N PRO A 88 -15.40 6.27 -1.16
CA PRO A 88 -14.64 7.50 -0.87
C PRO A 88 -14.14 7.60 0.57
N ALA A 89 -14.83 6.99 1.54
CA ALA A 89 -14.43 6.96 2.94
C ALA A 89 -13.08 6.28 3.13
N ALA A 90 -12.70 5.32 2.30
CA ALA A 90 -11.38 4.69 2.37
C ALA A 90 -10.25 5.67 2.04
N GLY A 91 -10.44 6.54 1.04
CA GLY A 91 -9.52 7.64 0.73
C GLY A 91 -9.49 8.69 1.84
N ALA A 92 -10.66 9.08 2.35
CA ALA A 92 -10.77 10.00 3.49
C ALA A 92 -10.06 9.49 4.75
N ALA A 93 -10.16 8.20 5.05
CA ALA A 93 -9.47 7.56 6.16
C ALA A 93 -7.94 7.62 6.01
N LEU A 94 -7.42 7.29 4.83
CA LEU A 94 -5.98 7.38 4.53
C LEU A 94 -5.47 8.83 4.65
N ARG A 95 -6.21 9.80 4.10
CA ARG A 95 -5.86 11.24 4.23
C ARG A 95 -5.85 11.71 5.68
N SER A 96 -6.85 11.30 6.46
CA SER A 96 -6.96 11.68 7.88
C SER A 96 -5.86 11.06 8.75
N ALA A 97 -5.24 9.95 8.30
CA ALA A 97 -4.14 9.31 9.01
C ALA A 97 -2.80 10.02 8.80
N LEU A 98 -2.58 10.70 7.67
CA LEU A 98 -1.31 11.36 7.33
C LEU A 98 -0.65 12.17 8.47
N PRO A 99 -1.36 13.09 9.18
CA PRO A 99 -0.73 13.93 10.20
C PRO A 99 -0.33 13.16 11.48
N ASN A 100 -0.81 11.92 11.65
CA ASN A 100 -0.62 11.12 12.86
C ASN A 100 0.41 10.00 12.67
N LEU A 101 1.01 9.89 11.49
CA LEU A 101 1.93 8.82 11.13
C LEU A 101 3.32 9.38 10.84
N ASP A 102 4.33 8.57 11.11
CA ASP A 102 5.73 8.87 10.79
C ASP A 102 6.43 7.67 10.13
N GLY A 103 7.63 7.93 9.61
CA GLY A 103 8.55 6.90 9.12
C GLY A 103 7.88 5.96 8.11
N ARG A 104 7.99 4.65 8.35
CA ARG A 104 7.48 3.63 7.44
C ARG A 104 5.96 3.67 7.29
N LEU A 105 5.23 3.91 8.38
CA LEU A 105 3.77 3.93 8.36
C LEU A 105 3.24 5.07 7.47
N LEU A 106 3.82 6.26 7.63
CA LEU A 106 3.49 7.41 6.78
C LEU A 106 3.82 7.14 5.31
N THR A 107 5.01 6.61 5.00
CA THR A 107 5.35 6.28 3.60
C THR A 107 4.40 5.25 3.00
N GLY A 108 3.91 4.29 3.80
CA GLY A 108 2.93 3.30 3.37
C GLY A 108 1.59 3.94 2.99
N VAL A 109 1.07 4.83 3.82
CA VAL A 109 -0.20 5.54 3.56
C VAL A 109 -0.08 6.49 2.36
N ILE A 110 1.04 7.20 2.22
CA ILE A 110 1.33 8.03 1.04
C ILE A 110 1.26 7.18 -0.24
N THR A 111 1.91 6.01 -0.25
CA THR A 111 1.87 5.09 -1.39
C THR A 111 0.44 4.63 -1.68
N SER A 112 -0.34 4.29 -0.64
CA SER A 112 -1.74 3.85 -0.80
C SER A 112 -2.63 4.92 -1.43
N LEU A 113 -2.47 6.19 -1.05
CA LEU A 113 -3.17 7.32 -1.69
C LEU A 113 -2.82 7.44 -3.18
N GLY A 114 -1.55 7.25 -3.52
CA GLY A 114 -1.10 7.21 -4.91
C GLY A 114 -1.63 6.01 -5.70
N VAL A 115 -1.74 4.84 -5.08
CA VAL A 115 -2.33 3.63 -5.70
C VAL A 115 -3.82 3.84 -5.99
N ARG A 116 -4.56 4.42 -5.04
CA ARG A 116 -5.98 4.75 -5.20
C ARG A 116 -6.24 5.83 -6.26
N GLY A 117 -5.23 6.65 -6.56
CA GLY A 117 -5.44 7.84 -7.39
C GLY A 117 -6.29 8.90 -6.69
N ASP A 118 -6.18 9.02 -5.36
CA ASP A 118 -6.99 9.95 -4.55
C ASP A 118 -6.58 11.41 -4.87
N THR A 119 -7.38 12.07 -5.72
CA THR A 119 -7.13 13.45 -6.15
C THR A 119 -7.31 14.45 -5.01
N GLU A 120 -8.14 14.14 -4.00
CA GLU A 120 -8.31 14.99 -2.83
C GLU A 120 -7.10 14.94 -1.88
N ALA A 121 -6.18 13.99 -2.08
CA ALA A 121 -4.91 13.91 -1.34
C ALA A 121 -3.82 14.84 -1.88
N VAL A 122 -3.99 15.40 -3.09
CA VAL A 122 -2.95 16.22 -3.76
C VAL A 122 -2.43 17.36 -2.90
N PRO A 123 -3.25 18.16 -2.19
CA PRO A 123 -2.74 19.23 -1.32
C PRO A 123 -1.83 18.71 -0.20
N ALA A 124 -2.24 17.66 0.52
CA ALA A 124 -1.47 17.08 1.61
C ALA A 124 -0.16 16.42 1.11
N LEU A 125 -0.23 15.73 -0.03
CA LEU A 125 0.95 15.14 -0.66
C LEU A 125 1.94 16.21 -1.12
N ARG A 126 1.47 17.34 -1.65
CA ARG A 126 2.32 18.48 -2.03
C ARG A 126 3.08 19.03 -0.82
N GLU A 127 2.43 19.17 0.33
CA GLU A 127 3.11 19.59 1.57
C GLU A 127 4.20 18.59 1.97
N LEU A 128 3.93 17.29 1.85
CA LEU A 128 4.89 16.23 2.18
C LEU A 128 6.12 16.17 1.27
N VAL A 129 6.07 16.74 0.06
CA VAL A 129 7.26 16.94 -0.79
C VAL A 129 8.29 17.86 -0.12
N GLY A 130 7.83 18.78 0.73
CA GLY A 130 8.70 19.67 1.52
C GLY A 130 9.29 19.04 2.78
N ASN A 131 8.98 17.77 3.07
CA ASN A 131 9.43 17.11 4.29
C ASN A 131 10.97 16.96 4.33
N SER A 132 11.57 17.16 5.51
CA SER A 132 13.01 17.02 5.70
C SER A 132 13.50 15.58 5.50
N ASN A 133 12.64 14.59 5.73
CA ASN A 133 12.91 13.21 5.43
C ASN A 133 12.73 12.94 3.93
N ARG A 134 13.83 12.68 3.24
CA ARG A 134 13.87 12.42 1.79
C ARG A 134 13.08 11.19 1.37
N SER A 135 12.93 10.20 2.24
CA SER A 135 12.09 9.03 1.96
C SER A 135 10.62 9.44 1.88
N ILE A 136 10.14 10.29 2.80
CA ILE A 136 8.75 10.79 2.80
C ILE A 136 8.51 11.68 1.57
N ALA A 137 9.41 12.64 1.33
CA ALA A 137 9.31 13.54 0.19
C ALA A 137 9.32 12.79 -1.16
N GLY A 138 10.19 11.79 -1.31
CA GLY A 138 10.25 10.94 -2.49
C GLY A 138 8.98 10.10 -2.68
N SER A 139 8.46 9.49 -1.61
CA SER A 139 7.17 8.77 -1.65
C SER A 139 6.02 9.68 -2.08
N ALA A 140 5.99 10.93 -1.59
CA ALA A 140 4.96 11.90 -1.96
C ALA A 140 5.01 12.25 -3.46
N LEU A 141 6.21 12.43 -4.03
CA LEU A 141 6.37 12.65 -5.47
C LEU A 141 5.89 11.47 -6.32
N VAL A 142 6.21 10.25 -5.92
CA VAL A 142 5.72 9.04 -6.60
C VAL A 142 4.19 8.96 -6.51
N ALA A 143 3.61 9.22 -5.34
CA ALA A 143 2.16 9.23 -5.16
C ALA A 143 1.48 10.29 -6.05
N LEU A 144 2.01 11.51 -6.09
CA LEU A 144 1.53 12.58 -6.96
C LEU A 144 1.63 12.20 -8.45
N ALA A 145 2.70 11.56 -8.89
CA ALA A 145 2.83 11.10 -10.27
C ALA A 145 1.84 9.98 -10.61
N ARG A 146 1.53 9.09 -9.66
CA ARG A 146 0.49 8.06 -9.84
C ARG A 146 -0.91 8.66 -9.96
N ILE A 147 -1.24 9.64 -9.11
CA ILE A 147 -2.50 10.40 -9.21
C ILE A 147 -2.58 11.10 -10.57
N GLY A 148 -1.51 11.79 -10.96
CA GLY A 148 -1.30 12.22 -12.35
C GLY A 148 -2.27 13.27 -12.87
N THR A 149 -2.95 14.01 -12.00
CA THR A 149 -3.61 15.29 -12.33
C THR A 149 -2.60 16.33 -12.79
N GLU A 150 -3.07 17.39 -13.44
CA GLU A 150 -2.23 18.53 -13.85
C GLU A 150 -1.49 19.14 -12.64
N ASP A 151 -2.23 19.43 -11.57
CA ASP A 151 -1.70 19.99 -10.31
C ASP A 151 -0.66 19.10 -9.63
N SER A 152 -0.86 17.78 -9.67
CA SER A 152 0.09 16.83 -9.10
C SER A 152 1.35 16.73 -9.96
N MET A 153 1.21 16.67 -11.29
CA MET A 153 2.36 16.61 -12.20
C MET A 153 3.16 17.91 -12.21
N ALA A 154 2.51 19.07 -12.10
CA ALA A 154 3.19 20.36 -11.94
C ALA A 154 4.11 20.37 -10.70
N THR A 155 3.65 19.78 -9.59
CA THR A 155 4.45 19.64 -8.37
C THR A 155 5.67 18.73 -8.59
N VAL A 156 5.49 17.61 -9.29
CA VAL A 156 6.58 16.66 -9.58
C VAL A 156 7.62 17.29 -10.52
N VAL A 157 7.18 17.98 -11.57
CA VAL A 157 8.06 18.67 -12.52
C VAL A 157 8.80 19.84 -11.86
N ALA A 158 8.18 20.54 -10.92
CA ALA A 158 8.88 21.55 -10.13
C ALA A 158 10.01 20.94 -9.29
N ALA A 159 9.76 19.81 -8.62
CA ALA A 159 10.77 19.09 -7.86
C ALA A 159 11.90 18.54 -8.75
N LEU A 160 11.60 18.10 -9.97
CA LEU A 160 12.59 17.68 -10.97
C LEU A 160 13.57 18.81 -11.33
N ASN A 161 13.07 20.03 -11.50
CA ASN A 161 13.87 21.15 -11.99
C ASN A 161 14.56 21.93 -10.87
N GLN A 162 13.90 22.09 -9.72
CA GLN A 162 14.29 23.03 -8.66
C GLN A 162 14.51 22.34 -7.31
N GLY A 163 14.24 21.05 -7.20
CA GLY A 163 14.41 20.31 -5.96
C GLY A 163 15.88 20.09 -5.58
N PRO A 164 16.15 19.72 -4.31
CA PRO A 164 17.43 19.16 -3.89
C PRO A 164 17.81 17.97 -4.78
N GLU A 165 19.12 17.71 -4.94
CA GLU A 165 19.62 16.69 -5.87
C GLU A 165 18.97 15.31 -5.68
N GLU A 166 18.89 14.85 -4.44
CA GLU A 166 18.24 13.58 -4.07
C GLU A 166 16.77 13.53 -4.52
N LEU A 167 16.10 14.67 -4.43
CA LEU A 167 14.69 14.80 -4.77
C LEU A 167 14.47 14.95 -6.28
N ARG A 168 15.43 15.52 -7.02
CA ARG A 168 15.40 15.55 -8.49
C ARG A 168 15.43 14.14 -9.08
N ILE A 169 16.21 13.24 -8.49
CA ILE A 169 16.26 11.82 -8.90
C ILE A 169 14.89 11.15 -8.65
N ALA A 170 14.32 11.33 -7.46
CA ALA A 170 12.99 10.78 -7.15
C ALA A 170 11.90 11.34 -8.08
N ALA A 171 11.95 12.65 -8.37
CA ALA A 171 11.05 13.30 -9.31
C ALA A 171 11.23 12.75 -10.73
N ALA A 172 12.46 12.54 -11.19
CA ALA A 172 12.73 11.97 -12.50
C ALA A 172 12.13 10.56 -12.65
N HIS A 173 12.33 9.69 -11.66
CA HIS A 173 11.69 8.36 -11.66
C HIS A 173 10.16 8.45 -11.67
N ALA A 174 9.58 9.38 -10.90
CA ALA A 174 8.14 9.60 -10.87
C ALA A 174 7.60 10.08 -12.23
N VAL A 175 8.30 11.01 -12.89
CA VAL A 175 7.97 11.49 -14.24
C VAL A 175 8.07 10.36 -15.28
N LEU A 176 9.14 9.58 -15.25
CA LEU A 176 9.33 8.45 -16.18
C LEU A 176 8.26 7.37 -15.98
N PHE A 177 7.88 7.08 -14.73
CA PHE A 177 6.77 6.18 -14.43
C PHE A 177 5.46 6.68 -15.07
N LYS A 178 5.13 7.98 -14.92
CA LYS A 178 3.93 8.54 -15.54
C LYS A 178 4.02 8.54 -17.06
N ALA A 179 5.17 8.83 -17.64
CA ALA A 179 5.40 8.76 -19.08
C ALA A 179 5.17 7.34 -19.62
N GLU A 180 5.70 6.32 -18.95
CA GLU A 180 5.46 4.91 -19.33
C GLU A 180 3.97 4.54 -19.26
N GLN A 181 3.26 4.99 -18.21
CA GLN A 181 1.81 4.80 -18.11
C GLN A 181 1.05 5.48 -19.27
N LEU A 182 1.45 6.69 -19.64
CA LEU A 182 0.87 7.42 -20.78
C LEU A 182 1.14 6.73 -22.11
N MET A 183 2.34 6.14 -22.31
CA MET A 183 2.62 5.31 -23.48
C MET A 183 1.67 4.10 -23.54
N LYS A 184 1.48 3.41 -22.42
CA LYS A 184 0.56 2.26 -22.33
C LYS A 184 -0.90 2.65 -22.57
N SER A 185 -1.29 3.87 -22.22
CA SER A 185 -2.64 4.39 -22.45
C SER A 185 -2.83 5.07 -23.82
N GLY A 186 -1.83 5.04 -24.71
CA GLY A 186 -1.90 5.63 -26.05
C GLY A 186 -1.64 7.15 -26.13
N ASN A 187 -1.27 7.80 -25.02
CA ASN A 187 -0.99 9.23 -24.93
C ASN A 187 0.50 9.52 -25.20
N ALA A 188 0.98 9.13 -26.39
CA ALA A 188 2.40 9.16 -26.72
C ALA A 188 3.01 10.58 -26.70
N ASP A 189 2.26 11.61 -27.10
CA ASP A 189 2.77 12.98 -27.15
C ASP A 189 3.05 13.55 -25.75
N GLN A 190 2.13 13.33 -24.81
CA GLN A 190 2.33 13.71 -23.41
C GLN A 190 3.47 12.91 -22.77
N ALA A 191 3.60 11.62 -23.09
CA ALA A 191 4.71 10.81 -22.61
C ALA A 191 6.07 11.34 -23.10
N ARG A 192 6.16 11.73 -24.38
CA ARG A 192 7.37 12.33 -24.97
C ARG A 192 7.70 13.67 -24.33
N GLU A 193 6.71 14.51 -24.05
CA GLU A 193 6.92 15.79 -23.36
C GLU A 193 7.54 15.58 -21.97
N LEU A 194 7.00 14.62 -21.20
CA LEU A 194 7.56 14.24 -19.91
C LEU A 194 8.99 13.67 -20.03
N GLY A 195 9.26 12.83 -21.02
CA GLY A 195 10.61 12.33 -21.30
C GLY A 195 11.59 13.46 -21.63
N GLN A 196 11.17 14.43 -22.45
CA GLN A 196 11.99 15.61 -22.76
C GLN A 196 12.25 16.48 -21.52
N ALA A 197 11.29 16.60 -20.61
CA ALA A 197 11.49 17.33 -19.36
C ALA A 197 12.61 16.69 -18.51
N VAL A 198 12.66 15.36 -18.42
CA VAL A 198 13.73 14.63 -17.71
C VAL A 198 15.08 14.80 -18.42
N SER A 199 15.13 14.69 -19.75
CA SER A 199 16.38 14.84 -20.52
C SER A 199 17.02 16.23 -20.40
N LYS A 200 16.23 17.27 -20.10
CA LYS A 200 16.72 18.65 -19.90
C LYS A 200 17.13 18.93 -18.45
N ALA A 201 16.77 18.06 -17.50
CA ALA A 201 17.07 18.25 -16.09
C ALA A 201 18.53 17.88 -15.77
N VAL A 202 19.08 18.49 -14.72
CA VAL A 202 20.43 18.19 -14.24
C VAL A 202 20.38 16.94 -13.37
N LEU A 203 20.67 15.79 -13.99
CA LEU A 203 20.57 14.45 -13.42
C LEU A 203 21.79 13.58 -13.80
N PRO A 204 22.05 12.49 -13.06
CA PRO A 204 23.04 11.48 -13.47
C PRO A 204 22.73 10.83 -14.83
N ASP A 205 23.79 10.47 -15.58
CA ASP A 205 23.70 9.98 -16.97
C ASP A 205 22.74 8.80 -17.18
N HIS A 206 22.67 7.86 -16.24
CA HIS A 206 21.81 6.67 -16.36
C HIS A 206 20.31 7.02 -16.39
N ILE A 207 19.91 8.12 -15.74
CA ILE A 207 18.51 8.59 -15.76
C ILE A 207 18.20 9.29 -17.09
N LEU A 208 19.15 10.05 -17.64
CA LEU A 208 19.03 10.69 -18.94
C LEU A 208 18.89 9.65 -20.07
N GLN A 209 19.62 8.53 -19.97
CA GLN A 209 19.48 7.41 -20.91
C GLN A 209 18.06 6.81 -20.88
N ALA A 210 17.50 6.56 -19.70
CA ALA A 210 16.13 6.06 -19.58
C ALA A 210 15.11 7.01 -20.20
N ALA A 211 15.29 8.32 -20.02
CA ALA A 211 14.42 9.35 -20.63
C ALA A 211 14.48 9.36 -22.17
N SER A 212 15.65 9.11 -22.76
CA SER A 212 15.78 9.06 -24.22
C SER A 212 15.01 7.90 -24.87
N ALA A 213 14.79 6.79 -24.14
CA ALA A 213 14.08 5.61 -24.63
C ALA A 213 12.55 5.79 -24.69
N VAL A 214 11.98 6.74 -23.93
CA VAL A 214 10.52 7.03 -23.88
C VAL A 214 9.99 7.56 -25.22
N GLY A 215 10.87 8.06 -26.11
CA GLY A 215 10.47 8.68 -27.38
C GLY A 215 10.68 7.87 -28.66
N THR A 216 11.34 6.70 -28.61
CA THR A 216 11.85 6.00 -29.80
C THR A 216 11.02 4.81 -30.27
N ASN A 217 9.92 4.47 -29.58
CA ASN A 217 9.03 3.35 -29.97
C ASN A 217 7.67 3.84 -30.46
#